data_AF-A0A1M4M450-F1
#
_entry.id   AF-A0A1M4M450-F1
#
_cell.length_a   1.000
_cell.length_b   1.000
_cell.length_c   1.000
_cell.angle_alpha   90.00
_cell.angle_beta   90.00
_cell.angle_gamma   90.00
#
_symmetry.space_group_name_H-M   'P 1'
#
loop_
_entity.id
_entity.type
_entity.pdbx_description
1 polymer ?
#
loop_
_entity_poly.entity_id
_entity_poly.type
_entity_poly.pdbx_seq_one_letter_code
_entity_poly.pdbx_strand_id
1 'polypeptide(L)' 'MNRMVDDGLADICCTTIHSEYKNCGLELDLLSKSLYDIFQEGKERVLNFIDEDADDELQAALKVGFKQIDSYRGYRLKL' A
#
# COMPACT_ATOMS: atom_id res chain seq x y z
N MET A 1 -8.69 15.38 12.99
CA MET A 1 -8.07 15.04 11.69
C MET A 1 -9.22 14.78 10.72
N ASN A 2 -9.62 15.79 9.97
CA ASN A 2 -10.68 15.64 8.97
C ASN A 2 -10.11 14.76 7.86
N ARG A 3 -10.59 13.51 7.74
CA ARG A 3 -10.50 12.77 6.48
C ARG A 3 -11.34 13.56 5.47
N MET A 4 -10.70 14.50 4.79
CA MET A 4 -11.14 14.85 3.45
C MET A 4 -10.93 13.57 2.65
N VAL A 5 -12.01 12.82 2.46
CA VAL A 5 -12.06 11.79 1.43
C VAL A 5 -11.94 12.58 0.14
N ASP A 6 -10.72 12.67 -0.37
CA ASP A 6 -10.48 13.17 -1.71
C ASP A 6 -11.08 12.10 -2.64
N ASP A 7 -12.19 12.42 -3.32
CA ASP A 7 -12.95 11.43 -4.10
C ASP A 7 -12.09 10.74 -5.17
N GLY A 8 -10.95 11.34 -5.56
CA GLY A 8 -9.97 10.77 -6.49
C GLY A 8 -8.87 9.91 -5.84
N LEU A 9 -8.83 9.79 -4.51
CA LEU A 9 -7.79 9.07 -3.77
C LEU A 9 -8.29 7.72 -3.28
N ALA A 10 -7.46 6.69 -3.46
CA ALA A 10 -7.61 5.38 -2.83
C ALA A 10 -6.42 5.07 -1.92
N ASP A 11 -6.69 4.38 -0.82
CA ASP A 11 -5.68 3.92 0.13
C ASP A 11 -5.58 2.39 0.05
N ILE A 12 -4.37 1.87 -0.11
CA ILE A 12 -4.07 0.46 0.12
C ILE A 12 -3.47 0.34 1.52
N CYS A 13 -4.13 -0.44 2.37
CA CYS A 13 -3.69 -0.71 3.73
C CYS A 13 -3.31 -2.19 3.85
N CYS A 14 -2.04 -2.45 4.18
CA CYS A 14 -1.51 -3.73 4.64
C CYS A 14 -1.75 -4.92 3.68
N THR A 15 -0.78 -5.22 2.81
CA THR A 15 -0.78 -6.46 2.03
C THR A 15 -0.07 -7.55 2.83
N THR A 16 -0.79 -8.24 3.73
CA THR A 16 -0.16 -9.26 4.59
C THR A 16 -0.06 -10.60 3.86
N ILE A 17 1.17 -11.10 3.69
CA ILE A 17 1.44 -12.44 3.16
C ILE A 17 1.90 -13.35 4.29
N HIS A 18 1.34 -14.55 4.34
CA HIS A 18 1.79 -15.55 5.30
C HIS A 18 3.26 -15.91 5.04
N SER A 19 4.04 -16.08 6.10
CA SER A 19 5.51 -16.21 6.02
C SER A 19 5.97 -17.34 5.10
N GLU A 20 5.21 -18.42 5.00
CA GLU A 20 5.50 -19.56 4.12
C GLU A 20 5.45 -19.22 2.61
N TYR A 21 4.80 -18.12 2.23
CA TYR A 21 4.69 -17.66 0.85
C TYR A 21 5.48 -16.37 0.58
N LYS A 22 6.26 -15.88 1.55
CA LYS A 22 7.18 -14.76 1.30
C LYS A 22 8.17 -15.13 0.21
N ASN A 23 8.54 -14.15 -0.61
CA ASN A 23 9.44 -14.30 -1.76
C ASN A 23 8.90 -15.15 -2.92
N CYS A 24 7.61 -15.52 -2.90
CA CYS A 24 6.96 -16.15 -4.06
C CYS A 24 6.49 -15.13 -5.11
N GLY A 25 6.71 -13.83 -4.89
CA GLY A 25 6.27 -12.75 -5.78
C GLY A 25 4.80 -12.36 -5.62
N LEU A 26 4.13 -12.92 -4.60
CA LEU A 26 2.71 -12.68 -4.36
C LEU A 26 2.41 -11.22 -3.98
N GLU A 27 3.37 -10.50 -3.39
CA GLU A 27 3.24 -9.09 -3.03
C GLU A 27 2.98 -8.25 -4.29
N LEU A 28 3.70 -8.55 -5.37
CA LEU A 28 3.55 -7.86 -6.65
C LEU A 28 2.20 -8.20 -7.31
N ASP A 29 1.82 -9.48 -7.30
CA ASP A 29 0.57 -9.93 -7.93
C ASP A 29 -0.65 -9.32 -7.22
N LEU A 30 -0.67 -9.37 -5.88
CA LEU A 30 -1.73 -8.80 -5.06
C LEU A 30 -1.81 -7.28 -5.23
N LEU A 31 -0.68 -6.59 -5.21
CA LEU A 31 -0.65 -5.14 -5.40
C LEU A 31 -1.13 -4.75 -6.80
N SER A 32 -0.68 -5.46 -7.83
CA SER A 32 -1.08 -5.21 -9.23
C SER A 32 -2.58 -5.42 -9.43
N LYS A 33 -3.14 -6.48 -8.84
CA LYS A 33 -4.58 -6.74 -8.91
C LYS A 33 -5.38 -5.67 -8.19
N SER A 34 -4.94 -5.27 -6.99
CA SER A 34 -5.58 -4.21 -6.21
C SER A 34 -5.60 -2.88 -6.97
N LEU A 35 -4.48 -2.51 -7.60
CA LEU A 35 -4.39 -1.30 -8.42
C LEU A 35 -5.30 -1.36 -9.64
N TYR A 36 -5.37 -2.49 -10.33
CA TYR A 36 -6.28 -2.66 -11.46
C TYR A 36 -7.73 -2.35 -11.04
N ASP A 37 -8.18 -2.92 -9.92
CA ASP A 37 -9.54 -2.72 -9.41
C ASP A 37 -9.78 -1.25 -9.00
N ILE A 38 -8.82 -0.62 -8.29
CA ILE A 38 -8.86 0.80 -7.92
C ILE A 38 -8.98 1.71 -9.15
N PHE A 39 -8.23 1.44 -10.22
CA PHE A 39 -8.31 2.26 -11.43
C PHE A 39 -9.62 2.07 -12.19
N GLN A 40 -10.25 0.88 -12.13
CA GLN A 40 -11.59 0.68 -12.69
C GLN A 40 -12.67 1.50 -11.95
N GLU A 41 -12.44 1.85 -10.68
CA GLU A 41 -13.31 2.72 -9.90
C GLU A 41 -13.13 4.22 -10.21
N GLY A 42 -12.25 4.57 -11.16
CA GLY A 42 -12.01 5.95 -11.58
C GLY A 42 -11.13 6.75 -10.61
N LYS A 43 -10.36 6.07 -9.76
CA LYS A 43 -9.41 6.71 -8.85
C LYS A 43 -8.17 7.17 -9.62
N GLU A 44 -7.71 8.38 -9.32
CA GLU A 44 -6.58 9.01 -10.01
C GLU A 44 -5.27 8.83 -9.26
N ARG A 45 -5.35 8.62 -7.94
CA ARG A 45 -4.18 8.54 -7.05
C ARG A 45 -4.35 7.40 -6.06
N VAL A 46 -3.23 6.76 -5.75
CA VAL A 46 -3.18 5.69 -4.76
C VAL A 46 -2.08 6.00 -3.76
N LEU A 47 -2.41 5.93 -2.47
CA LEU A 47 -1.44 5.92 -1.39
C LEU A 47 -1.27 4.49 -0.88
N ASN A 48 -0.02 4.09 -0.67
CA ASN A 48 0.32 2.80 -0.10
C ASN A 48 1.20 3.01 1.13
N PHE A 49 0.75 2.49 2.27
CA PHE A 49 1.46 2.56 3.54
C PHE A 49 2.23 1.26 3.74
N ILE A 50 3.56 1.36 3.84
CA ILE A 50 4.47 0.23 3.93
C ILE A 50 5.30 0.39 5.20
N ASP A 51 5.42 -0.68 5.99
CA ASP A 51 6.27 -0.70 7.17
C ASP A 51 7.75 -0.60 6.77
N GLU A 52 8.56 0.08 7.59
CA GLU A 52 9.97 0.40 7.25
C GLU A 52 10.84 -0.86 7.06
N ASP A 53 10.46 -1.98 7.68
CA ASP A 53 11.16 -3.27 7.62
C ASP A 53 10.53 -4.28 6.63
N ALA A 54 9.52 -3.88 5.86
CA ALA A 54 8.85 -4.72 4.86
C ALA A 54 9.50 -4.58 3.47
N ASP A 55 10.73 -5.09 3.32
CA ASP A 55 11.50 -5.00 2.08
C ASP A 55 10.78 -5.60 0.85
N ASP A 56 10.09 -6.72 1.03
CA ASP A 56 9.30 -7.40 0.00
C ASP A 56 8.16 -6.51 -0.53
N GLU A 57 7.39 -5.92 0.38
CA GLU A 57 6.31 -4.98 0.05
C GLU A 57 6.86 -3.71 -0.62
N LEU A 58 7.97 -3.17 -0.11
CA LEU A 58 8.64 -2.00 -0.70
C LEU A 58 9.09 -2.28 -2.13
N GLN A 59 9.75 -3.42 -2.38
CA GLN A 59 10.18 -3.78 -3.73
C GLN A 59 9.00 -3.99 -4.68
N ALA A 60 7.90 -4.59 -4.21
CA ALA A 60 6.68 -4.72 -5.00
C ALA A 60 6.10 -3.35 -5.37
N ALA A 61 5.99 -2.43 -4.41
CA ALA A 61 5.48 -1.09 -4.64
C ALA A 61 6.31 -0.30 -5.65
N LEU A 62 7.64 -0.34 -5.52
CA LEU A 62 8.56 0.31 -6.47
C LEU A 62 8.44 -0.28 -7.88
N LYS A 63 8.28 -1.61 -8.01
CA LYS A 63 8.09 -2.27 -9.31
C LYS A 63 6.83 -1.84 -10.03
N VAL A 64 5.74 -1.57 -9.30
CA VAL A 64 4.49 -1.08 -9.93
C VAL A 64 4.52 0.44 -10.18
N GLY A 65 5.55 1.13 -9.70
CA GLY A 65 5.78 2.55 -9.99
C GLY A 65 5.34 3.51 -8.89
N PHE A 66 5.07 3.01 -7.67
CA PHE A 66 4.97 3.90 -6.51
C PHE A 66 6.29 4.65 -6.30
N LYS A 67 6.18 5.86 -5.78
CA LYS A 67 7.31 6.67 -5.33
C LYS A 67 7.12 6.93 -3.84
N GLN A 68 8.20 6.79 -3.07
CA GLN A 68 8.18 7.22 -1.68
C GLN A 68 8.01 8.74 -1.64
N ILE A 69 6.99 9.19 -0.92
CA ILE A 69 6.69 10.62 -0.75
C ILE A 69 7.02 11.13 0.66
N ASP A 70 6.99 10.24 1.67
CA ASP A 70 7.25 10.59 3.07
C ASP A 70 7.59 9.35 3.91
N SER A 71 7.98 9.56 5.17
CA SER A 71 8.15 8.56 6.23
C SER A 71 7.48 9.07 7.51
N TYR A 72 6.68 8.25 8.20
CA TYR A 72 5.96 8.67 9.40
C TYR A 72 6.11 7.65 10.54
N ARG A 73 5.79 8.10 11.76
CA ARG A 73 5.74 7.25 12.96
C ARG A 73 4.32 7.25 13.53
N GLY A 74 3.77 6.06 13.76
CA GLY A 74 2.48 5.89 14.43
C GLY A 74 2.63 5.85 15.95
N TYR A 75 1.76 6.55 16.68
CA TYR A 75 1.68 6.49 18.14
C TYR A 75 0.25 6.13 18.57
N ARG A 76 0.11 5.26 19.58
CA ARG A 76 -1.19 4.87 20.15
C ARG A 76 -1.17 5.04 21.67
N LEU A 77 -2.13 5.80 22.20
CA LEU A 77 -2.38 5.90 23.64
C LEU A 77 -3.54 4.97 24.03
N LYS A 78 -3.39 4.19 25.09
CA LYS A 78 -4.50 3.47 25.72
C LYS A 78 -4.96 4.30 26.91
N LEU A 79 -6.24 4.69 26.92
CA LEU A 79 -6.89 5.38 28.03
C LEU A 79 -7.26 4.37 29.13
#